data_AF-A0A6G3Z6R2-F1
#
_entry.id   AF-A0A6G3Z6R2-F1
#
_cell.length_a   1.000
_cell.length_b   1.000
_cell.length_c   1.000
_cell.angle_alpha   90.00
_cell.angle_beta   90.00
_cell.angle_gamma   90.00
#
_symmetry.space_group_name_H-M   'P 1'
#
loop_
_entity.id
_entity.type
_entity.pdbx_description
1 polymer ?
#
loop_
_entity_poly.entity_id
_entity_poly.type
_entity_poly.pdbx_seq_one_letter_code
_entity_poly.pdbx_strand_id
1 'polypeptide(L)'
;MKLTCKTAIAASLVTLTTVAWSAISAARPYPDQAGVCYFYRGETQEILEPCVISSGYGAGAHYAILHWSDGVETNITLINFCPDENFDDRGFCRYTVDDYDAEPYERNIFLEITALEDPENMPCYRVIETGNSVCYRFNE
;
A
#
# COMPACT_ATOMS: atom_id res chain seq x y z
N MET A 1 69.56 48.67 -8.53
CA MET A 1 69.56 47.20 -8.35
C MET A 1 68.98 46.88 -6.98
N LYS A 2 67.72 46.41 -6.94
CA LYS A 2 67.05 45.75 -5.81
C LYS A 2 65.82 45.05 -6.40
N LEU A 3 65.97 43.75 -6.70
CA LEU A 3 64.86 42.87 -7.05
C LEU A 3 64.14 42.50 -5.75
N THR A 4 62.87 42.85 -5.64
CA THR A 4 61.99 42.34 -4.58
C THR A 4 61.17 41.19 -5.16
N CYS A 5 61.52 39.98 -4.72
CA CYS A 5 60.82 38.74 -4.98
C CYS A 5 59.43 38.78 -4.32
N LYS A 6 58.36 38.59 -5.09
CA LYS A 6 57.03 38.30 -4.58
C LYS A 6 56.64 36.90 -5.00
N THR A 7 56.69 35.98 -4.05
CA THR A 7 56.07 34.67 -4.08
C THR A 7 54.56 34.84 -4.17
N ALA A 8 53.93 34.29 -5.21
CA ALA A 8 52.49 34.11 -5.26
C ALA A 8 52.21 32.60 -5.37
N ILE A 9 51.53 32.11 -4.34
CA ILE A 9 51.22 30.73 -4.05
C ILE A 9 50.16 30.24 -5.05
N ALA A 10 50.41 29.07 -5.64
CA ALA A 10 49.46 28.36 -6.49
C ALA A 10 48.23 27.95 -5.66
N ALA A 11 47.04 28.31 -6.12
CA ALA A 11 45.78 27.77 -5.62
C ALA A 11 45.14 26.94 -6.73
N SER A 12 45.43 25.64 -6.74
CA SER A 12 44.76 24.68 -7.59
C SER A 12 43.35 24.43 -7.04
N LEU A 13 42.34 24.94 -7.73
CA LEU A 13 40.94 24.74 -7.41
C LEU A 13 40.52 23.32 -7.88
N VAL A 14 40.50 22.35 -6.96
CA VAL A 14 39.93 21.03 -7.22
C VAL A 14 38.43 21.11 -6.99
N THR A 15 37.64 21.23 -8.05
CA THR A 15 36.18 21.14 -8.00
C THR A 15 35.77 19.69 -7.72
N LEU A 16 35.36 19.44 -6.48
CA LEU A 16 34.74 18.20 -6.04
C LEU A 16 33.32 18.15 -6.61
N THR A 17 33.09 17.35 -7.66
CA THR A 17 31.73 17.06 -8.14
C THR A 17 31.08 16.06 -7.19
N THR A 18 30.18 16.53 -6.32
CA THR A 18 29.31 15.68 -5.52
C THR A 18 28.27 15.03 -6.43
N VAL A 19 28.39 13.73 -6.66
CA VAL A 19 27.33 12.94 -7.29
C VAL A 19 26.20 12.81 -6.27
N ALA A 20 25.09 13.52 -6.51
CA ALA A 20 23.87 13.35 -5.72
C ALA A 20 23.22 12.03 -6.14
N TRP A 21 23.29 11.02 -5.28
CA TRP A 21 22.53 9.79 -5.43
C TRP A 21 21.08 10.12 -5.07
N SER A 22 20.25 10.40 -6.07
CA SER A 22 18.80 10.41 -5.88
C SER A 22 18.38 9.01 -5.47
N ALA A 23 18.00 8.84 -4.19
CA ALA A 23 17.36 7.63 -3.71
C ALA A 23 16.04 7.48 -4.47
N ILE A 24 16.01 6.59 -5.45
CA ILE A 24 14.78 6.21 -6.13
C ILE A 24 13.99 5.40 -5.08
N SER A 25 12.97 6.02 -4.49
CA SER A 25 11.98 5.30 -3.68
C SER A 25 11.23 4.35 -4.61
N ALA A 26 11.72 3.13 -4.72
CA ALA A 26 11.01 2.06 -5.42
C ALA A 26 9.91 1.54 -4.49
N ALA A 27 8.65 1.56 -4.96
CA ALA A 27 7.61 0.72 -4.38
C ALA A 27 8.16 -0.71 -4.35
N ARG A 28 8.16 -1.36 -3.18
CA ARG A 28 8.62 -2.74 -3.06
C ARG A 28 7.39 -3.64 -3.16
N PRO A 29 7.20 -4.36 -4.28
CA PRO A 29 6.20 -5.42 -4.33
C PRO A 29 6.58 -6.47 -3.30
N TYR A 30 5.65 -6.87 -2.44
CA TYR A 30 5.79 -8.14 -1.73
C TYR A 30 5.58 -9.27 -2.74
N PRO A 31 6.20 -10.44 -2.55
CA PRO A 31 5.95 -11.58 -3.42
C PRO A 31 4.46 -11.91 -3.43
N ASP A 32 3.95 -12.22 -4.61
CA ASP A 32 2.58 -12.72 -4.79
C ASP A 32 2.37 -13.97 -3.93
N GLN A 33 1.25 -14.00 -3.20
CA GLN A 33 0.91 -15.09 -2.31
C GLN A 33 -0.43 -15.70 -2.70
N ALA A 34 -0.53 -17.02 -2.61
CA ALA A 34 -1.81 -17.69 -2.78
C ALA A 34 -2.70 -17.44 -1.55
N GLY A 35 -3.99 -17.27 -1.78
CA GLY A 35 -4.97 -17.06 -0.73
C GLY A 35 -6.36 -17.52 -1.13
N VAL A 36 -7.34 -17.08 -0.35
CA VAL A 36 -8.76 -17.24 -0.64
C VAL A 36 -9.39 -15.85 -0.65
N CYS A 37 -10.13 -15.56 -1.73
CA CYS A 37 -10.84 -14.31 -1.92
C CYS A 37 -12.34 -14.55 -1.84
N TYR A 38 -13.05 -13.56 -1.30
CA TYR A 38 -14.48 -13.61 -1.06
C TYR A 38 -15.11 -12.36 -1.63
N PHE A 39 -16.18 -12.54 -2.41
CA PHE A 39 -17.03 -11.45 -2.85
C PHE A 39 -18.41 -11.58 -2.19
N TYR A 40 -18.85 -10.50 -1.57
CA TYR A 40 -20.16 -10.40 -0.94
C TYR A 40 -21.01 -9.35 -1.67
N ARG A 41 -22.24 -9.73 -2.00
CA ARG A 41 -23.28 -8.81 -2.45
C ARG A 41 -24.17 -8.46 -1.24
N GLY A 42 -23.93 -7.30 -0.65
CA GLY A 42 -24.43 -6.98 0.69
C GLY A 42 -23.86 -7.96 1.73
N GLU A 43 -24.73 -8.68 2.43
CA GLU A 43 -24.34 -9.70 3.43
C GLU A 43 -24.29 -11.13 2.86
N THR A 44 -24.65 -11.33 1.60
CA THR A 44 -24.65 -12.67 0.99
C THR A 44 -23.30 -12.93 0.32
N GLN A 45 -22.62 -14.00 0.72
CA GLN A 45 -21.43 -14.49 0.03
C GLN A 45 -21.82 -15.02 -1.35
N GLU A 46 -21.34 -14.37 -2.40
CA GLU A 46 -21.64 -14.74 -3.79
C GLU A 46 -20.48 -15.53 -4.41
N ILE A 47 -19.24 -15.15 -4.13
CA ILE A 47 -18.03 -15.82 -4.66
C ILE A 47 -17.10 -16.18 -3.51
N LEU A 48 -16.57 -17.40 -3.55
CA LEU A 48 -15.46 -17.87 -2.73
C LEU A 48 -14.58 -18.74 -3.60
N GLU A 49 -13.33 -18.32 -3.79
CA GLU A 49 -12.39 -19.04 -4.64
C GLU A 49 -10.94 -18.81 -4.22
N PRO A 50 -10.02 -19.72 -4.58
CA PRO A 50 -8.60 -19.44 -4.50
C PRO A 50 -8.24 -18.27 -5.41
N CYS A 51 -7.35 -17.40 -4.93
CA CYS A 51 -6.87 -16.24 -5.66
C CYS A 51 -5.38 -16.03 -5.41
N VAL A 52 -4.74 -15.20 -6.25
CA VAL A 52 -3.40 -14.68 -5.97
C VAL A 52 -3.54 -13.28 -5.39
N ILE A 53 -2.78 -12.97 -4.35
CA ILE A 53 -2.81 -11.69 -3.64
C ILE A 53 -1.43 -11.04 -3.79
N SER A 54 -1.38 -9.93 -4.50
CA SER A 54 -0.19 -9.07 -4.60
C SER A 54 -0.32 -7.94 -3.61
N SER A 55 0.58 -7.83 -2.64
CA SER A 55 0.57 -6.72 -1.68
C SER A 55 1.79 -5.82 -1.86
N GLY A 56 1.67 -4.57 -1.41
CA GLY A 56 2.79 -3.65 -1.41
C GLY A 56 2.48 -2.32 -0.73
N TYR A 57 3.49 -1.47 -0.72
CA TYR A 57 3.40 -0.11 -0.20
C TYR A 57 4.19 0.83 -1.10
N GLY A 58 3.72 2.07 -1.21
CA GLY A 58 4.35 3.09 -2.04
C GLY A 58 3.53 4.37 -2.10
N ALA A 59 4.17 5.50 -2.42
CA ALA A 59 3.51 6.79 -2.63
C ALA A 59 2.53 7.25 -1.51
N GLY A 60 2.73 6.81 -0.26
CA GLY A 60 1.80 7.14 0.83
C GLY A 60 0.50 6.33 0.80
N ALA A 61 0.56 5.11 0.28
CA ALA A 61 -0.49 4.12 0.40
C ALA A 61 0.07 2.70 0.59
N HIS A 62 -0.75 1.83 1.18
CA HIS A 62 -0.63 0.38 1.10
C HIS A 62 -1.66 -0.13 0.08
N TYR A 63 -1.35 -1.23 -0.60
CA TYR A 63 -2.28 -1.81 -1.56
C TYR A 63 -2.26 -3.33 -1.50
N ALA A 64 -3.39 -3.91 -1.89
CA ALA A 64 -3.56 -5.33 -2.19
C ALA A 64 -4.30 -5.46 -3.51
N ILE A 65 -3.78 -6.27 -4.43
CA ILE A 65 -4.43 -6.63 -5.69
C ILE A 65 -4.84 -8.09 -5.58
N LEU A 66 -6.13 -8.34 -5.77
CA LEU A 66 -6.70 -9.68 -5.78
C LEU A 66 -6.86 -10.13 -7.23
N HIS A 67 -6.15 -11.18 -7.59
CA HIS A 67 -6.23 -11.83 -8.90
C HIS A 67 -7.20 -13.01 -8.79
N TRP A 68 -8.41 -12.80 -9.32
CA TRP A 68 -9.48 -13.79 -9.32
C TRP A 68 -9.22 -14.91 -10.33
N SER A 69 -9.90 -16.05 -10.18
CA SER A 69 -9.71 -17.24 -11.01
C SER A 69 -10.16 -17.05 -12.45
N ASP A 70 -11.08 -16.11 -12.68
CA ASP A 70 -11.57 -15.69 -14.00
C ASP A 70 -10.65 -14.67 -14.70
N GLY A 71 -9.58 -14.24 -14.03
CA GLY A 71 -8.61 -13.26 -14.52
C GLY A 71 -9.01 -11.80 -14.29
N VAL A 72 -10.10 -11.53 -13.58
CA VAL A 72 -10.41 -10.18 -13.10
C VAL A 72 -9.41 -9.81 -11.99
N GLU A 73 -9.10 -8.52 -11.90
CA GLU A 73 -8.31 -7.96 -10.80
C GLU A 73 -9.18 -7.01 -9.98
N THR A 74 -9.05 -7.06 -8.65
CA THR A 74 -9.64 -6.09 -7.74
C THR A 74 -8.54 -5.39 -6.95
N ASN A 75 -8.52 -4.06 -7.02
CA ASN A 75 -7.52 -3.22 -6.37
C ASN A 75 -8.05 -2.65 -5.06
N ILE A 76 -7.40 -2.98 -3.96
CA ILE A 76 -7.68 -2.44 -2.64
C ILE A 76 -6.56 -1.48 -2.28
N THR A 77 -6.88 -0.23 -1.96
CA THR A 77 -5.90 0.80 -1.58
C THR A 77 -6.22 1.37 -0.20
N LEU A 78 -5.22 1.42 0.68
CA LEU A 78 -5.29 1.98 2.02
C LEU A 78 -4.37 3.21 2.04
N ILE A 79 -4.94 4.40 2.17
CA ILE A 79 -4.23 5.67 2.00
C ILE A 79 -3.77 6.18 3.37
N ASN A 80 -2.46 6.36 3.54
CA ASN A 80 -1.84 6.88 4.76
C ASN A 80 -1.21 8.27 4.59
N PHE A 81 -1.50 8.98 3.48
CA PHE A 81 -1.18 10.39 3.30
C PHE A 81 -2.44 11.25 3.26
N CYS A 82 -2.63 12.06 4.29
CA CYS A 82 -3.89 12.75 4.57
C CYS A 82 -3.58 14.21 4.93
N PRO A 83 -3.86 15.18 4.04
CA PRO A 83 -3.54 16.58 4.27
C PRO A 83 -4.27 17.22 5.47
N ASP A 84 -5.40 16.63 5.86
CA ASP A 84 -6.27 17.06 6.96
C ASP A 84 -5.98 16.33 8.28
N GLU A 85 -4.99 15.43 8.30
CA GLU A 85 -4.62 14.60 9.44
C GLU A 85 -5.76 13.72 10.00
N ASN A 86 -6.81 13.47 9.22
CA ASN A 86 -7.96 12.67 9.64
C ASN A 86 -7.68 11.17 9.46
N PHE A 87 -6.83 10.61 10.31
CA PHE A 87 -6.50 9.19 10.33
C PHE A 87 -7.46 8.40 11.23
N ASP A 88 -7.74 7.17 10.85
CA ASP A 88 -8.34 6.17 11.73
C ASP A 88 -7.29 5.59 12.70
N ASP A 89 -7.75 4.71 13.59
CA ASP A 89 -6.91 4.07 14.61
C ASP A 89 -5.79 3.19 14.01
N ARG A 90 -5.87 2.87 12.71
CA ARG A 90 -4.88 2.09 11.97
C ARG A 90 -3.90 2.97 11.18
N GLY A 91 -4.04 4.30 11.26
CA GLY A 91 -3.16 5.26 10.61
C GLY A 91 -3.46 5.49 9.13
N PHE A 92 -4.68 5.18 8.67
CA PHE A 92 -5.14 5.47 7.31
C PHE A 92 -6.31 6.44 7.34
N CYS A 93 -6.44 7.32 6.35
CA CYS A 93 -7.60 8.22 6.26
C CYS A 93 -8.64 7.77 5.24
N ARG A 94 -8.27 6.87 4.31
CA ARG A 94 -9.18 6.44 3.25
C ARG A 94 -8.87 5.05 2.77
N TYR A 95 -9.91 4.36 2.36
CA TYR A 95 -9.88 3.04 1.78
C TYR A 95 -10.64 3.07 0.46
N THR A 96 -10.10 2.41 -0.56
CA THR A 96 -10.81 2.24 -1.84
C THR A 96 -10.76 0.80 -2.31
N VAL A 97 -11.79 0.40 -3.04
CA VAL A 97 -11.84 -0.83 -3.83
C VAL A 97 -12.16 -0.44 -5.27
N ASP A 98 -11.27 -0.73 -6.22
CA ASP A 98 -11.36 -0.33 -7.63
C ASP A 98 -11.68 1.17 -7.79
N ASP A 99 -10.98 2.00 -7.02
CA ASP A 99 -11.14 3.47 -6.95
C ASP A 99 -12.46 3.98 -6.33
N TYR A 100 -13.35 3.10 -5.89
CA TYR A 100 -14.55 3.47 -5.13
C TYR A 100 -14.26 3.54 -3.63
N ASP A 101 -14.80 4.55 -2.95
CA ASP A 101 -14.66 4.69 -1.49
C ASP A 101 -15.24 3.46 -0.77
N ALA A 102 -14.49 2.97 0.21
CA ALA A 102 -14.80 1.78 0.96
C ALA A 102 -14.64 1.98 2.46
N GLU A 103 -15.31 1.14 3.23
CA GLU A 103 -15.18 1.04 4.68
C GLU A 103 -14.52 -0.29 5.05
N PRO A 104 -13.46 -0.27 5.87
CA PRO A 104 -12.83 -1.50 6.32
C PRO A 104 -13.62 -2.13 7.46
N TYR A 105 -13.64 -3.46 7.48
CA TYR A 105 -14.15 -4.25 8.60
C TYR A 105 -13.46 -5.62 8.62
N GLU A 106 -13.76 -6.42 9.62
CA GLU A 106 -13.19 -7.75 9.79
C GLU A 106 -14.30 -8.81 9.90
N ARG A 107 -13.98 -10.03 9.47
CA ARG A 107 -14.82 -11.22 9.71
C ARG A 107 -14.01 -12.31 10.40
N ASN A 108 -14.60 -12.99 11.38
CA ASN A 108 -13.98 -14.15 12.02
C ASN A 108 -13.99 -15.40 11.12
N ILE A 109 -13.43 -16.51 11.62
CA ILE A 109 -13.43 -17.81 10.95
C ILE A 109 -14.84 -18.37 10.64
N PHE A 110 -15.88 -17.87 11.31
CA PHE A 110 -17.28 -18.20 11.07
C PHE A 110 -17.97 -17.22 10.12
N LEU A 111 -17.21 -16.29 9.52
CA LEU A 111 -17.65 -15.26 8.59
C LEU A 111 -18.60 -14.22 9.21
N GLU A 112 -18.63 -14.12 10.53
CA GLU A 112 -19.40 -13.10 11.25
C GLU A 112 -18.59 -11.80 11.33
N ILE A 113 -19.28 -10.66 11.19
CA ILE A 113 -18.63 -9.34 11.34
C ILE A 113 -18.18 -9.18 12.78
N THR A 114 -16.92 -8.82 12.96
CA THR A 114 -16.28 -8.61 14.25
C THR A 114 -15.77 -7.19 14.41
N ALA A 115 -15.32 -6.86 15.62
CA ALA A 115 -14.51 -5.66 15.82
C ALA A 115 -13.23 -5.79 15.00
N LEU A 116 -12.81 -4.66 14.40
CA LEU A 116 -11.47 -4.50 13.88
C LEU A 116 -10.47 -4.72 15.03
N GLU A 117 -9.28 -5.27 14.75
CA GLU A 117 -8.11 -5.44 15.65
C GLU A 117 -7.73 -6.90 15.98
N ASP A 118 -8.41 -7.92 15.45
CA ASP A 118 -7.92 -9.30 15.62
C ASP A 118 -7.06 -9.71 14.41
N PRO A 119 -5.76 -10.00 14.60
CA PRO A 119 -4.91 -10.42 13.50
C PRO A 119 -5.32 -11.77 12.88
N GLU A 120 -6.14 -12.58 13.57
CA GLU A 120 -6.68 -13.82 13.02
C GLU A 120 -7.95 -13.61 12.18
N ASN A 121 -8.56 -12.41 12.26
CA ASN A 121 -9.72 -12.10 11.44
C ASN A 121 -9.33 -11.83 9.99
N MET A 122 -10.26 -12.16 9.10
CA MET A 122 -10.14 -11.87 7.69
C MET A 122 -10.46 -10.38 7.43
N PRO A 123 -9.54 -9.61 6.82
CA PRO A 123 -9.81 -8.24 6.43
C PRO A 123 -10.84 -8.20 5.29
N CYS A 124 -11.77 -7.25 5.39
CA CYS A 124 -12.83 -6.99 4.43
C CYS A 124 -12.95 -5.49 4.14
N TYR A 125 -13.40 -5.16 2.94
CA TYR A 125 -13.60 -3.79 2.46
C TYR A 125 -14.96 -3.69 1.79
N ARG A 126 -15.86 -2.86 2.34
CA ARG A 126 -17.21 -2.63 1.83
C ARG A 126 -17.25 -1.35 1.00
N VAL A 127 -17.58 -1.46 -0.28
CA VAL A 127 -17.81 -0.30 -1.15
C VAL A 127 -19.05 0.44 -0.68
N ILE A 128 -18.92 1.71 -0.32
CA ILE A 128 -20.00 2.51 0.30
C ILE A 128 -21.21 2.63 -0.62
N GLU A 129 -20.96 2.88 -1.91
CA GLU A 129 -22.01 3.13 -2.90
C GLU A 129 -22.90 1.89 -3.15
N THR A 130 -22.31 0.69 -3.16
CA THR A 130 -23.01 -0.54 -3.54
C THR A 130 -23.35 -1.44 -2.36
N GLY A 131 -22.66 -1.29 -1.23
CA GLY A 131 -22.70 -2.23 -0.10
C GLY A 131 -22.01 -3.57 -0.39
N ASN A 132 -21.42 -3.76 -1.57
CA ASN A 132 -20.66 -4.97 -1.89
C ASN A 132 -19.36 -4.98 -1.08
N SER A 133 -18.91 -6.16 -0.68
CA SER A 133 -17.65 -6.30 0.05
C SER A 133 -16.72 -7.28 -0.62
N VAL A 134 -15.43 -7.00 -0.47
CA VAL A 134 -14.36 -7.90 -0.87
C VAL A 134 -13.53 -8.22 0.35
N CYS A 135 -13.26 -9.50 0.58
CA CYS A 135 -12.42 -9.97 1.68
C CYS A 135 -11.34 -10.92 1.14
N TYR A 136 -10.21 -11.00 1.83
CA TYR A 136 -9.17 -11.95 1.46
C TYR A 136 -8.40 -12.46 2.68
N ARG A 137 -7.86 -13.67 2.56
CA ARG A 137 -6.92 -14.26 3.52
C ARG A 137 -5.79 -14.94 2.77
N PHE A 138 -4.57 -14.83 3.30
CA PHE A 138 -3.44 -15.60 2.79
C PHE A 138 -3.58 -17.08 3.22
N ASN A 139 -3.04 -17.99 2.41
CA ASN A 139 -2.89 -19.38 2.84
C ASN A 139 -1.60 -19.48 3.67
N GLU A 140 -1.76 -19.76 4.96
CA GLU A 140 -0.63 -20.08 5.87
C GLU A 140 -0.12 -21.51 5.68
#